data_AF-A0A1S2R9C1-F1
#
_entry.id   AF-A0A1S2R9C1-F1
#
_cell.length_a   1.000
_cell.length_b   1.000
_cell.length_c   1.000
_cell.angle_alpha   90.00
_cell.angle_beta   90.00
_cell.angle_gamma   90.00
#
_symmetry.space_group_name_H-M   'P 1'
#
loop_
_entity.id
_entity.type
_entity.pdbx_description
1 polymer ?
#
loop_
_entity_poly.entity_id
_entity_poly.type
_entity_poly.pdbx_seq_one_letter_code
_entity_poly.pdbx_strand_id
1 'polypeptide(L)'
;MSWVSFITGGMTVIFVYALFTGSREDENMKLAVEENAPELNMVVNGPSGRLVTLSCQTCRKLKRHKEIQPNLFQCTKCKRHVDIRAS
;
A
#
# COMPACT_ATOMS: atom_id res chain seq x y z
N MET A 1 -27.60 -14.87 32.74
CA MET A 1 -26.42 -14.71 31.85
C MET A 1 -26.48 -13.33 31.25
N SER A 2 -25.48 -12.49 31.56
CA SER A 2 -25.49 -11.06 31.25
C SER A 2 -25.43 -10.83 29.74
N TRP A 3 -26.59 -10.64 29.14
CA TRP A 3 -26.78 -10.23 27.73
C TRP A 3 -25.89 -9.03 27.36
N VAL A 4 -25.63 -8.16 28.34
CA VAL A 4 -24.71 -7.02 28.25
C VAL A 4 -23.28 -7.46 27.89
N SER A 5 -22.79 -8.57 28.42
CA SER A 5 -21.44 -9.10 28.14
C SER A 5 -21.31 -9.62 26.70
N PHE A 6 -22.39 -10.16 26.14
CA PHE A 6 -22.39 -10.63 24.76
C PHE A 6 -22.38 -9.46 23.77
N ILE A 7 -23.20 -8.44 24.01
CA ILE A 7 -23.25 -7.24 23.16
C ILE A 7 -21.93 -6.45 23.23
N THR A 8 -21.40 -6.23 24.43
CA THR A 8 -20.13 -5.51 24.58
C THR A 8 -18.97 -6.26 23.94
N GLY A 9 -18.93 -7.60 24.03
CA GLY A 9 -17.96 -8.42 23.30
C GLY A 9 -18.11 -8.33 21.77
N GLY A 10 -19.34 -8.34 21.25
CA GLY A 10 -19.58 -8.17 19.81
C GLY A 10 -19.12 -6.80 19.29
N MET A 11 -19.40 -5.74 20.05
CA MET A 11 -19.03 -4.37 19.66
C MET A 11 -17.51 -4.15 19.68
N THR A 12 -16.77 -4.75 20.62
CA THR A 12 -15.31 -4.64 20.63
C THR A 12 -14.66 -5.37 19.45
N VAL A 13 -15.18 -6.54 19.06
CA VAL A 13 -14.68 -7.27 17.88
C VAL A 13 -14.90 -6.46 16.60
N ILE A 14 -16.09 -5.85 16.42
CA ILE A 14 -16.38 -4.99 15.26
C ILE A 14 -15.46 -3.77 15.25
N PHE A 15 -15.22 -3.13 16.40
CA PHE A 15 -14.36 -1.95 16.51
C PHE A 15 -12.90 -2.27 16.19
N VAL A 16 -12.37 -3.39 16.72
CA VAL A 16 -11.01 -3.85 16.41
C VAL A 16 -10.89 -4.23 14.92
N TYR A 17 -11.89 -4.92 14.37
CA TYR A 17 -11.94 -5.23 12.95
C TYR A 17 -11.89 -3.94 12.10
N ALA A 18 -12.72 -2.94 12.41
CA ALA A 18 -12.74 -1.66 11.71
C ALA A 18 -11.41 -0.89 11.78
N LEU A 19 -10.68 -0.95 12.90
CA LEU A 19 -9.35 -0.33 13.01
C LEU A 19 -8.30 -1.06 12.15
N PHE A 20 -8.35 -2.39 12.13
CA PHE A 20 -7.44 -3.22 11.33
C PHE A 20 -7.76 -3.21 9.84
N THR A 21 -9.04 -3.15 9.47
CA THR A 21 -9.48 -3.08 8.07
C THR A 21 -9.51 -1.66 7.55
N GLY A 22 -9.81 -0.64 8.36
CA GLY A 22 -9.74 0.76 7.96
C GLY A 22 -8.31 1.19 7.58
N SER A 23 -7.31 0.59 8.23
CA SER A 23 -5.91 0.73 7.81
C SER A 23 -5.60 -0.03 6.50
N ARG A 24 -6.39 -1.08 6.18
CA ARG A 24 -6.29 -1.85 4.92
C ARG A 24 -7.19 -1.33 3.80
N GLU A 25 -8.19 -0.49 4.06
CA GLU A 25 -9.10 0.04 3.04
C GLU A 25 -8.36 0.96 2.05
N ASP A 26 -7.29 1.63 2.48
CA ASP A 26 -6.35 2.36 1.60
C ASP A 26 -5.56 1.44 0.65
N GLU A 27 -5.43 0.16 1.00
CA GLU A 27 -4.86 -0.91 0.18
C GLU A 27 -5.94 -1.67 -0.62
N ASN A 28 -7.12 -1.91 -0.05
CA ASN A 28 -8.21 -2.68 -0.65
C ASN A 28 -9.01 -1.88 -1.68
N MET A 29 -9.15 -0.56 -1.52
CA MET A 29 -9.70 0.34 -2.53
C MET A 29 -8.80 0.46 -3.77
N LYS A 30 -7.50 0.14 -3.65
CA LYS A 30 -6.62 -0.05 -4.82
C LYS A 30 -6.74 -1.44 -5.44
N LEU A 31 -7.04 -2.47 -4.64
CA LEU A 31 -7.19 -3.85 -5.11
C LEU A 31 -8.48 -4.08 -5.90
N ALA A 32 -9.58 -3.39 -5.55
CA ALA A 32 -10.84 -3.47 -6.30
C ALA A 32 -10.80 -2.83 -7.70
N VAL A 33 -9.75 -2.06 -8.03
CA VAL A 33 -9.53 -1.51 -9.38
C VAL A 33 -8.64 -2.44 -10.22
N GLU A 34 -7.96 -3.42 -9.61
CA GLU A 34 -7.01 -4.31 -10.27
C GLU A 34 -7.59 -5.71 -10.61
N GLU A 35 -8.89 -5.96 -10.40
CA GLU A 35 -9.55 -7.22 -10.78
C GLU A 35 -9.92 -7.29 -12.29
N ASN A 36 -9.14 -6.63 -13.15
CA ASN A 36 -9.26 -6.70 -14.62
C ASN A 36 -7.89 -6.81 -15.30
N ALA A 37 -6.93 -7.50 -14.68
CA ALA A 37 -5.68 -7.88 -15.35
C ALA A 37 -5.41 -9.37 -15.11
N PRO A 38 -5.27 -10.19 -16.16
CA PRO A 38 -4.97 -11.59 -16.02
C PRO A 38 -3.48 -11.77 -15.65
N GLU A 39 -3.17 -12.94 -15.09
CA GLU A 39 -1.86 -13.59 -15.07
C GLU A 39 -0.95 -13.37 -13.83
N LEU A 40 -0.97 -14.41 -12.98
CA LEU A 40 0.23 -15.09 -12.49
C LEU A 40 1.16 -14.31 -11.53
N ASN A 41 0.74 -14.17 -10.27
CA ASN A 41 1.62 -13.68 -9.21
C ASN A 41 2.30 -14.84 -8.46
N MET A 42 3.34 -15.42 -9.07
CA MET A 42 4.42 -16.05 -8.30
C MET A 42 5.09 -14.95 -7.46
N VAL A 43 4.87 -14.98 -6.14
CA VAL A 43 5.59 -14.11 -5.19
C VAL A 43 7.00 -14.64 -5.02
N VAL A 44 7.91 -14.20 -5.90
CA VAL A 44 9.35 -14.38 -5.72
C VAL A 44 9.81 -13.33 -4.71
N ASN A 45 10.16 -13.77 -3.50
CA ASN A 45 10.88 -12.96 -2.51
C ASN A 45 12.29 -12.61 -3.03
N GLY A 46 12.38 -11.70 -3.98
CA GLY A 46 13.58 -10.89 -4.19
C GLY A 46 13.64 -9.77 -3.15
N PRO A 47 14.74 -9.01 -3.03
CA PRO A 47 14.75 -7.81 -2.21
C PRO A 47 13.63 -6.89 -2.71
N SER A 48 12.51 -6.90 -2.00
CA SER A 48 11.31 -6.16 -2.34
C SER A 48 11.64 -4.68 -2.23
N GLY A 49 12.13 -4.10 -3.34
CA GLY A 49 12.47 -2.69 -3.41
C GLY A 49 11.30 -1.88 -2.88
N ARG A 50 11.56 -1.01 -1.90
CA ARG A 50 10.53 -0.26 -1.19
C ARG A 50 9.71 0.55 -2.20
N LEU A 51 8.39 0.43 -2.10
CA LEU A 51 7.47 1.30 -2.81
C LEU A 51 7.19 2.52 -1.95
N VAL A 52 7.53 3.70 -2.47
CA VAL A 52 7.34 4.98 -1.77
C VAL A 52 6.55 5.95 -2.64
N THR A 53 5.76 6.81 -1.99
CA THR A 53 5.06 7.90 -2.67
C THR A 53 5.94 9.16 -2.58
N LEU A 54 6.40 9.64 -3.74
CA LEU A 54 7.26 10.82 -3.85
C LEU A 54 6.70 11.77 -4.91
N SER A 55 7.06 13.04 -4.83
CA SER A 55 6.78 13.99 -5.91
C SER A 55 7.64 13.66 -7.12
N CYS A 56 7.02 13.47 -8.28
CA CYS A 56 7.74 13.21 -9.52
C CYS A 56 7.88 14.50 -10.34
N GLN A 57 9.11 14.93 -10.62
CA GLN A 57 9.40 16.15 -11.39
C GLN A 57 8.78 16.14 -12.79
N THR A 58 8.73 14.97 -13.45
CA THR A 58 8.13 14.84 -14.80
C THR A 58 6.62 14.79 -14.74
N CYS A 59 6.04 14.05 -13.78
CA CYS A 59 4.59 13.90 -13.67
C CYS A 59 3.91 15.10 -12.98
N ARG A 60 4.69 15.97 -12.31
CA ARG A 60 4.24 17.11 -11.50
C ARG A 60 3.15 16.76 -10.48
N LYS A 61 3.15 15.52 -9.99
CA LYS A 61 2.17 14.96 -9.05
C LYS A 61 2.86 13.94 -8.14
N LEU A 62 2.27 13.67 -6.98
CA LEU A 62 2.64 12.54 -6.12
C LEU A 62 2.37 11.22 -6.87
N LYS A 63 3.41 10.41 -7.02
CA LYS A 63 3.35 9.13 -7.72
C LYS A 63 4.12 8.07 -6.95
N ARG A 64 3.77 6.81 -7.23
CA ARG A 64 4.50 5.65 -6.72
C ARG A 64 5.86 5.57 -7.39
N HIS A 65 6.88 5.30 -6.59
CA HIS A 65 8.23 5.04 -7.04
C HIS A 65 8.71 3.72 -6.46
N LYS A 66 9.39 2.93 -7.27
CA LYS A 66 10.03 1.68 -6.87
C LYS A 66 11.49 1.94 -6.55
N GLU A 67 11.97 1.46 -5.41
CA GLU A 67 13.39 1.46 -5.09
C GLU A 67 14.14 0.48 -6.01
N ILE A 68 15.13 1.00 -6.73
CA ILE A 68 16.04 0.18 -7.56
C ILE A 68 17.31 -0.14 -6.79
N GLN A 69 17.83 0.85 -6.05
CA GLN A 69 18.98 0.71 -5.16
C GLN A 69 18.69 1.53 -3.89
N PRO A 70 19.42 1.32 -2.79
CA PRO A 70 19.27 2.12 -1.58
C PRO A 70 19.29 3.61 -1.90
N ASN A 71 18.22 4.32 -1.57
CA ASN A 71 18.03 5.76 -1.84
C ASN A 71 17.94 6.18 -3.32
N LEU A 72 17.84 5.24 -4.27
CA LEU A 72 17.58 5.48 -5.70
C LEU A 72 16.23 4.91 -6.09
N PHE A 73 15.32 5.80 -6.48
CA PHE A 73 13.93 5.47 -6.76
C PHE A 73 13.59 5.70 -8.23
N GLN A 74 12.65 4.95 -8.78
CA GLN A 74 12.15 5.11 -10.14
C GLN A 74 10.64 5.27 -10.16
N CYS A 75 10.16 6.31 -10.82
CA CYS A 75 8.72 6.55 -10.96
C CYS A 75 8.07 5.43 -11.78
N THR A 76 6.99 4.83 -11.27
CA THR A 76 6.29 3.75 -11.98
C THR A 76 5.55 4.23 -13.22
N LYS A 77 5.25 5.54 -13.34
CA LYS A 77 4.54 6.13 -14.49
C LYS A 77 5.48 6.59 -15.61
N CYS A 78 6.43 7.47 -15.30
CA CYS A 78 7.32 8.06 -16.31
C CYS A 78 8.71 7.42 -16.38
N LYS A 79 8.99 6.41 -15.55
CA LYS A 79 10.28 5.70 -15.45
C LYS A 79 11.49 6.58 -15.12
N ARG A 80 11.28 7.86 -14.78
CA ARG A 80 12.36 8.76 -14.37
C ARG A 80 12.93 8.34 -13.01
N HIS A 81 14.25 8.37 -12.92
CA HIS A 81 14.98 8.13 -11.68
C HIS A 81 14.99 9.39 -10.81
N VAL A 82 14.83 9.16 -9.51
CA VAL A 82 14.88 10.15 -8.44
C VAL A 82 15.91 9.63 -7.45
N ASP A 83 17.05 10.29 -7.40
CA ASP A 83 18.12 9.96 -6.47
C ASP A 83 18.00 10.88 -5.24
N ILE A 84 17.87 10.29 -4.06
CA ILE A 84 17.77 11.01 -2.79
C ILE A 84 19.13 11.04 -2.08
N ARG A 85 20.16 10.38 -2.61
CA ARG A 85 21.53 10.40 -2.06
C ARG A 85 22.17 11.80 -2.12
N ALA A 86 21.68 12.66 -3.00
CA ALA A 86 22.28 13.97 -3.29
C ALA A 86 21.57 15.14 -2.59
N SER A 87 21.01 14.93 -1.38
CA SER A 87 20.46 16.04 -0.58
C SER A 87 21.54 16.76 0.22
#